data_AF-A0A2D9GFH5-F1
#
_entry.id   AF-A0A2D9GFH5-F1
#
_cell.length_a   1.000
_cell.length_b   1.000
_cell.length_c   1.000
_cell.angle_alpha   90.00
_cell.angle_beta   90.00
_cell.angle_gamma   90.00
#
_symmetry.space_group_name_H-M   'P 1'
#
loop_
_entity.id
_entity.type
_entity.pdbx_description
1 polymer ?
#
loop_
_entity_poly.entity_id
_entity_poly.type
_entity_poly.pdbx_seq_one_letter_code
_entity_poly.pdbx_strand_id
1 'polypeptide(L)'
;MIKKVFFFSFIFVFSSLFSQDSTISDTNSLLLKKYNKYKLLYNVNCVQDKITDNQGNGFENLYGTRNFRTILHGVAYRGGGNNYYHRTNKRSNKNPLPIDGLNNLLNNGFSTSVYLYVENFETAPSFLTNENSNDTLKYFQLGGNTSSELDSILMFTYNSITNHELGPVYLHCWNGWHQSGFVSAVLLKQFCGFSTETALHYWEDCADNWTRGYDRIRNAIRDFEPLEKYSISEEISNEICPCYDDERANDKIIVQNNNDELKSLKITVLFPSNISDLPPSVSTFLDEYAAMLKENSYLGVEVSGHTDSKGSKEHNLVLSEKRAQNVMDYLILQGVDSSQLSFKGYGEELLTNECKDDVWCSKEQHAKNRRIDFNITNISYQINFNKNSSIISPKDKLVLNDILLILNSEENMKIEIGGHADKGTGNDFLNDNISTLRAERIYNYLKENGLDMTNISFVGYGSRIEKYKDERDRRIEFKILRNE
;
A
#
# COMPACT_ATOMS: atom_id res chain seq x y z
N MET A 1 81.05 -27.37 -12.34
CA MET A 1 81.40 -26.73 -13.63
C MET A 1 80.22 -25.88 -14.07
N ILE A 2 80.49 -24.62 -14.36
CA ILE A 2 79.58 -23.46 -14.30
C ILE A 2 78.49 -23.51 -15.39
N LYS A 3 77.21 -23.30 -15.04
CA LYS A 3 76.17 -22.86 -15.98
C LYS A 3 75.82 -21.40 -15.70
N LYS A 4 76.22 -20.54 -16.64
CA LYS A 4 76.01 -19.09 -16.65
C LYS A 4 74.54 -18.74 -16.84
N VAL A 5 74.10 -17.79 -16.05
CA VAL A 5 72.85 -17.04 -16.11
C VAL A 5 72.84 -16.17 -17.38
N PHE A 6 71.75 -16.21 -18.14
CA PHE A 6 71.47 -15.22 -19.18
C PHE A 6 70.58 -14.12 -18.57
N PHE A 7 71.13 -12.91 -18.48
CA PHE A 7 70.36 -11.70 -18.19
C PHE A 7 69.75 -11.19 -19.50
N PHE A 8 68.42 -11.21 -19.60
CA PHE A 8 67.69 -10.43 -20.60
C PHE A 8 67.42 -9.05 -20.02
N SER A 9 68.03 -8.02 -20.62
CA SER A 9 67.66 -6.63 -20.43
C SER A 9 66.53 -6.31 -21.40
N PHE A 10 65.30 -6.18 -20.90
CA PHE A 10 64.21 -5.54 -21.65
C PHE A 10 64.01 -4.15 -21.08
N ILE A 11 64.50 -3.16 -21.83
CA ILE A 11 64.16 -1.75 -21.66
C ILE A 11 62.69 -1.61 -22.08
N PHE A 12 61.78 -1.49 -21.11
CA PHE A 12 60.43 -1.02 -21.40
C PHE A 12 60.48 0.49 -21.54
N VAL A 13 60.29 0.95 -22.78
CA VAL A 13 60.03 2.33 -23.13
C VAL A 13 58.76 2.77 -22.40
N PHE A 14 58.90 3.75 -21.50
CA PHE A 14 57.79 4.54 -21.00
C PHE A 14 57.26 5.38 -22.16
N SER A 15 56.13 4.98 -22.74
CA SER A 15 55.36 5.81 -23.66
C SER A 15 53.89 5.81 -23.24
N SER A 16 53.51 6.91 -22.59
CA SER A 16 52.18 7.54 -22.60
C SER A 16 50.95 6.63 -22.39
N LEU A 17 50.60 6.40 -21.12
CA LEU A 17 49.23 6.17 -20.66
C LEU A 17 48.77 7.43 -19.91
N PHE A 18 48.42 8.49 -20.65
CA PHE A 18 47.79 9.71 -20.11
C PHE A 18 46.81 10.26 -21.17
N SER A 19 45.74 9.52 -21.46
CA SER A 19 44.63 10.03 -22.28
C SER A 19 43.26 9.42 -21.95
N GLN A 20 43.18 8.45 -21.03
CA GLN A 20 41.92 7.79 -20.69
C GLN A 20 41.22 8.43 -19.46
N ASP A 21 41.98 8.98 -18.51
CA ASP A 21 41.41 9.67 -17.33
C ASP A 21 40.84 11.06 -17.63
N SER A 22 41.36 11.76 -18.64
CA SER A 22 40.87 13.11 -19.00
C SER A 22 39.49 13.08 -19.68
N THR A 23 39.23 12.07 -20.52
CA THR A 23 37.99 11.97 -21.30
C THR A 23 36.79 11.54 -20.44
N ILE A 24 37.01 10.67 -19.45
CA ILE A 24 35.99 10.26 -18.48
C ILE A 24 35.62 11.43 -17.55
N SER A 25 36.62 12.17 -17.07
CA SER A 25 36.43 13.39 -16.27
C SER A 25 35.66 14.48 -17.02
N ASP A 26 35.99 14.69 -18.31
CA ASP A 26 35.29 15.67 -19.16
C ASP A 26 33.84 15.26 -19.45
N THR A 27 33.58 13.96 -19.65
CA THR A 27 32.22 13.45 -19.91
C THR A 27 31.33 13.59 -18.67
N ASN A 28 31.84 13.25 -17.48
CA ASN A 28 31.11 13.46 -16.23
C ASN A 28 30.84 14.94 -15.95
N SER A 29 31.80 15.82 -16.28
CA SER A 29 31.63 17.27 -16.20
C SER A 29 30.51 17.78 -17.11
N LEU A 30 30.38 17.24 -18.33
CA LEU A 30 29.29 17.59 -19.26
C LEU A 30 27.92 17.09 -18.78
N LEU A 31 27.84 15.87 -18.26
CA LEU A 31 26.62 15.32 -17.66
C LEU A 31 26.16 16.16 -16.47
N LEU A 32 27.07 16.51 -15.56
CA LEU A 32 26.76 17.33 -14.39
C LEU A 32 26.27 18.73 -14.80
N LYS A 33 26.86 19.33 -15.84
CA LYS A 33 26.37 20.60 -16.42
C LYS A 33 24.95 20.46 -16.96
N LYS A 34 24.63 19.35 -17.64
CA LYS A 34 23.28 19.06 -18.12
C LYS A 34 22.28 19.00 -16.96
N TYR A 35 22.56 18.24 -15.90
CA TYR A 35 21.63 18.11 -14.77
C TYR A 35 21.39 19.44 -14.07
N ASN A 36 22.48 20.18 -13.79
CA ASN A 36 22.40 21.48 -13.13
C ASN A 36 21.66 22.53 -13.96
N LYS A 37 21.79 22.52 -15.30
CA LYS A 37 20.99 23.38 -16.18
C LYS A 37 19.49 23.24 -15.90
N TYR A 38 18.99 22.00 -15.79
CA TYR A 38 17.57 21.76 -15.58
C TYR A 38 17.11 21.94 -14.12
N LYS A 39 17.98 21.67 -13.13
CA LYS A 39 17.72 22.04 -11.73
C LYS A 39 17.46 23.54 -11.60
N LEU A 40 18.35 24.36 -12.18
CA LEU A 40 18.22 25.81 -12.17
C LEU A 40 17.01 26.30 -12.98
N LEU A 41 16.73 25.67 -14.14
CA LEU A 41 15.63 26.07 -15.02
C LEU A 41 14.26 25.92 -14.35
N TYR A 42 14.02 24.79 -13.67
CA TYR A 42 12.70 24.49 -13.10
C TYR A 42 12.58 24.81 -11.62
N ASN A 43 13.70 24.91 -10.89
CA ASN A 43 13.74 25.35 -9.49
C ASN A 43 12.73 24.63 -8.58
N VAL A 44 12.63 23.32 -8.75
CA VAL A 44 11.87 22.41 -7.89
C VAL A 44 12.85 21.50 -7.16
N ASN A 45 12.57 21.18 -5.90
CA ASN A 45 13.51 20.47 -5.05
C ASN A 45 13.12 19.00 -4.91
N CYS A 46 11.83 18.73 -4.71
CA CYS A 46 11.35 17.38 -4.42
C CYS A 46 10.44 16.83 -5.53
N VAL A 47 10.31 15.50 -5.59
CA VAL A 47 9.51 14.79 -6.59
C VAL A 47 8.01 15.14 -6.52
N GLN A 48 7.52 15.60 -5.36
CA GLN A 48 6.15 16.05 -5.13
C GLN A 48 5.91 17.53 -5.45
N ASP A 49 6.88 18.26 -6.00
CA ASP A 49 6.69 19.62 -6.47
C ASP A 49 6.07 19.63 -7.89
N LYS A 50 5.27 20.66 -8.19
CA LYS A 50 4.68 20.89 -9.53
C LYS A 50 5.35 22.08 -10.20
N ILE A 51 5.95 21.84 -11.37
CA ILE A 51 6.44 22.90 -12.28
C ILE A 51 5.26 23.56 -12.99
N THR A 52 4.25 22.76 -13.38
CA THR A 52 2.96 23.26 -13.82
C THR A 52 1.82 22.62 -13.03
N ASP A 53 0.79 23.41 -12.74
CA ASP A 53 -0.42 22.96 -12.03
C ASP A 53 -1.27 22.01 -12.89
N ASN A 54 -2.38 21.54 -12.33
CA ASN A 54 -3.29 20.60 -13.02
C ASN A 54 -3.99 21.19 -14.25
N GLN A 55 -3.90 22.51 -14.46
CA GLN A 55 -4.46 23.26 -15.59
C GLN A 55 -3.36 23.73 -16.58
N GLY A 56 -2.10 23.38 -16.33
CA GLY A 56 -0.95 23.74 -17.17
C GLY A 56 -0.43 25.16 -16.95
N ASN A 57 -0.73 25.80 -15.82
CA ASN A 57 -0.17 27.10 -15.46
C ASN A 57 1.06 26.95 -14.56
N GLY A 58 1.89 27.98 -14.46
CA GLY A 58 3.08 28.01 -13.60
C GLY A 58 4.39 28.21 -14.37
N PHE A 59 4.49 27.62 -15.56
CA PHE A 59 5.68 27.74 -16.42
C PHE A 59 5.28 27.78 -17.91
N GLU A 60 5.20 28.99 -18.47
CA GLU A 60 4.63 29.22 -19.80
C GLU A 60 5.40 28.50 -20.93
N ASN A 61 6.71 28.34 -20.79
CA ASN A 61 7.52 27.63 -21.77
C ASN A 61 7.24 26.12 -21.81
N LEU A 62 6.46 25.59 -20.87
CA LEU A 62 5.97 24.21 -20.87
C LEU A 62 4.46 24.14 -21.13
N TYR A 63 3.84 25.25 -21.53
CA TYR A 63 2.40 25.28 -21.83
C TYR A 63 2.04 24.24 -22.90
N GLY A 64 0.86 23.65 -22.78
CA GLY A 64 0.48 22.43 -23.51
C GLY A 64 0.76 21.14 -22.72
N THR A 65 1.57 21.22 -21.66
CA THR A 65 1.65 20.21 -20.58
C THR A 65 0.88 20.66 -19.34
N ARG A 66 0.62 19.74 -18.41
CA ARG A 66 -0.01 20.00 -17.10
C ARG A 66 0.46 18.99 -16.07
N ASN A 67 0.32 19.32 -14.79
CA ASN A 67 0.77 18.48 -13.67
C ASN A 67 2.21 18.01 -13.88
N PHE A 68 3.05 18.94 -14.35
CA PHE A 68 4.41 18.65 -14.75
C PHE A 68 5.28 18.55 -13.49
N ARG A 69 5.95 17.40 -13.29
CA ARG A 69 6.78 17.11 -12.12
C ARG A 69 8.10 16.49 -12.52
N THR A 70 9.12 16.74 -11.72
CA THR A 70 10.43 16.09 -11.86
C THR A 70 10.35 14.66 -11.34
N ILE A 71 10.94 13.72 -12.08
CA ILE A 71 11.23 12.36 -11.60
C ILE A 71 12.71 12.29 -11.25
N LEU A 72 13.56 12.66 -12.22
CA LEU A 72 15.02 12.71 -12.12
C LEU A 72 15.49 14.04 -12.72
N HIS A 73 16.20 14.86 -11.95
CA HIS A 73 16.66 16.18 -12.37
C HIS A 73 17.45 16.12 -13.69
N GLY A 74 16.95 16.82 -14.72
CA GLY A 74 17.57 16.91 -16.04
C GLY A 74 17.54 15.62 -16.86
N VAL A 75 16.81 14.61 -16.41
CA VAL A 75 16.78 13.27 -17.03
C VAL A 75 15.36 12.87 -17.38
N ALA A 76 14.43 12.91 -16.42
CA ALA A 76 13.08 12.42 -16.62
C ALA A 76 12.05 13.26 -15.88
N TYR A 77 10.95 13.53 -16.57
CA TYR A 77 9.84 14.34 -16.09
C TYR A 77 8.53 13.62 -16.42
N ARG A 78 7.51 13.84 -15.59
CA ARG A 78 6.15 13.34 -15.83
C ARG A 78 5.14 14.46 -15.89
N GLY A 79 4.00 14.17 -16.52
CA GLY A 79 2.81 15.01 -16.41
C GLY A 79 1.71 14.52 -17.31
N GLY A 80 0.85 15.44 -17.72
CA GLY A 80 -0.23 15.19 -18.67
C GLY A 80 -0.26 16.15 -19.84
N GLY A 81 -1.09 15.83 -20.83
CA GLY A 81 -1.39 16.72 -21.95
C GLY A 81 -2.46 17.75 -21.56
N ASN A 82 -2.18 19.04 -21.76
CA ASN A 82 -3.12 20.10 -21.43
C ASN A 82 -4.23 20.27 -22.48
N ASN A 83 -4.98 19.20 -22.69
CA ASN A 83 -5.99 19.10 -23.75
C ASN A 83 -7.32 19.75 -23.32
N TYR A 84 -7.80 19.39 -22.13
CA TYR A 84 -9.10 19.84 -21.62
C TYR A 84 -9.07 21.29 -21.11
N TYR A 85 -8.00 21.67 -20.42
CA TYR A 85 -7.81 23.03 -19.87
C TYR A 85 -7.03 23.96 -20.83
N HIS A 86 -6.84 23.55 -22.09
CA HIS A 86 -6.20 24.39 -23.09
C HIS A 86 -6.92 25.74 -23.23
N ARG A 87 -6.18 26.83 -23.39
CA ARG A 87 -6.72 28.21 -23.41
C ARG A 87 -7.54 28.46 -24.68
N THR A 88 -7.01 28.04 -25.83
CA THR A 88 -7.59 28.27 -27.16
C THR A 88 -8.10 27.01 -27.86
N ASN A 89 -7.27 25.96 -27.91
CA ASN A 89 -7.55 24.73 -28.68
C ASN A 89 -7.95 23.55 -27.80
N LYS A 90 -9.06 23.70 -27.05
CA LYS A 90 -9.57 22.63 -26.18
C LYS A 90 -9.92 21.39 -26.97
N ARG A 91 -9.51 20.23 -26.46
CA ARG A 91 -9.73 18.93 -27.11
C ARG A 91 -9.92 17.83 -26.08
N SER A 92 -10.34 16.65 -26.57
CA SER A 92 -10.51 15.48 -25.71
C SER A 92 -9.26 15.21 -24.90
N ASN A 93 -9.42 14.98 -23.60
CA ASN A 93 -8.30 14.69 -22.73
C ASN A 93 -7.64 13.34 -23.06
N LYS A 94 -8.35 12.47 -23.79
CA LYS A 94 -7.85 11.20 -24.32
C LYS A 94 -6.89 11.34 -25.50
N ASN A 95 -6.63 12.55 -25.97
CA ASN A 95 -5.69 12.79 -27.05
C ASN A 95 -4.24 12.80 -26.52
N PRO A 96 -3.24 12.63 -27.40
CA PRO A 96 -1.81 12.83 -27.12
C PRO A 96 -1.48 14.25 -26.59
N LEU A 97 -0.22 14.69 -26.62
CA LEU A 97 0.13 16.10 -26.34
C LEU A 97 -0.33 17.04 -27.46
N PRO A 98 -0.69 18.31 -27.16
CA PRO A 98 -1.03 19.27 -28.19
C PRO A 98 0.26 19.70 -28.89
N ILE A 99 0.15 20.16 -30.15
CA ILE A 99 1.32 20.40 -31.00
C ILE A 99 2.23 21.50 -30.43
N ASP A 100 1.64 22.53 -29.83
CA ASP A 100 2.34 23.58 -29.09
C ASP A 100 3.04 23.01 -27.85
N GLY A 101 2.41 22.09 -27.13
CA GLY A 101 3.04 21.32 -26.05
C GLY A 101 4.28 20.54 -26.50
N LEU A 102 4.22 19.88 -27.66
CA LEU A 102 5.37 19.18 -28.24
C LEU A 102 6.49 20.13 -28.66
N ASN A 103 6.14 21.25 -29.32
CA ASN A 103 7.10 22.29 -29.68
C ASN A 103 7.77 22.91 -28.45
N ASN A 104 7.00 23.13 -27.39
CA ASN A 104 7.48 23.66 -26.13
C ASN A 104 8.45 22.69 -25.45
N LEU A 105 8.16 21.38 -25.42
CA LEU A 105 9.13 20.38 -24.95
C LEU A 105 10.42 20.41 -25.78
N LEU A 106 10.31 20.42 -27.11
CA LEU A 106 11.47 20.49 -28.01
C LEU A 106 12.31 21.75 -27.75
N ASN A 107 11.67 22.91 -27.61
CA ASN A 107 12.36 24.18 -27.33
C ASN A 107 13.02 24.23 -25.95
N ASN A 108 12.54 23.43 -25.00
CA ASN A 108 13.18 23.26 -23.69
C ASN A 108 14.23 22.13 -23.69
N GLY A 109 14.56 21.58 -24.85
CA GLY A 109 15.65 20.62 -25.03
C GLY A 109 15.27 19.18 -24.64
N PHE A 110 14.00 18.81 -24.64
CA PHE A 110 13.58 17.40 -24.51
C PHE A 110 13.92 16.63 -25.77
N SER A 111 14.46 15.43 -25.61
CA SER A 111 14.82 14.54 -26.74
C SER A 111 13.77 13.47 -27.00
N THR A 112 13.01 13.09 -25.97
CA THR A 112 12.03 12.02 -26.03
C THR A 112 10.77 12.39 -25.28
N SER A 113 9.60 12.10 -25.85
CA SER A 113 8.34 12.06 -25.13
C SER A 113 7.67 10.70 -25.32
N VAL A 114 6.98 10.22 -24.30
CA VAL A 114 6.24 8.96 -24.33
C VAL A 114 4.81 9.22 -23.89
N TYR A 115 3.86 8.86 -24.75
CA TYR A 115 2.44 8.84 -24.45
C TYR A 115 2.04 7.46 -23.93
N LEU A 116 1.58 7.42 -22.68
CA LEU A 116 1.40 6.19 -21.92
C LEU A 116 0.05 5.49 -22.12
N TYR A 117 -0.67 5.81 -23.20
CA TYR A 117 -1.99 5.26 -23.49
C TYR A 117 -2.07 4.75 -24.93
N VAL A 118 -2.94 3.77 -25.15
CA VAL A 118 -3.07 3.06 -26.44
C VAL A 118 -4.01 3.75 -27.44
N GLU A 119 -4.74 4.80 -27.04
CA GLU A 119 -5.76 5.43 -27.88
C GLU A 119 -5.30 6.77 -28.49
N ASN A 120 -5.69 7.03 -29.74
CA ASN A 120 -5.60 8.32 -30.44
C ASN A 120 -4.20 8.81 -30.85
N PHE A 121 -3.16 7.96 -30.76
CA PHE A 121 -1.80 8.35 -31.12
C PHE A 121 -1.57 8.53 -32.63
N GLU A 122 -2.36 7.88 -33.48
CA GLU A 122 -2.29 8.02 -34.96
C GLU A 122 -2.44 9.48 -35.45
N THR A 123 -2.98 10.36 -34.59
CA THR A 123 -3.14 11.79 -34.87
C THR A 123 -1.94 12.65 -34.46
N ALA A 124 -0.94 12.06 -33.81
CA ALA A 124 0.26 12.74 -33.34
C ALA A 124 1.46 12.47 -34.26
N PRO A 125 2.39 13.44 -34.40
CA PRO A 125 3.63 13.20 -35.10
C PRO A 125 4.53 12.24 -34.31
N SER A 126 5.28 11.39 -34.99
CA SER A 126 6.25 10.48 -34.36
C SER A 126 7.58 11.16 -34.00
N PHE A 127 7.85 12.35 -34.56
CA PHE A 127 8.96 13.20 -34.16
C PHE A 127 8.72 14.67 -34.56
N LEU A 128 9.45 15.58 -33.93
CA LEU A 128 9.57 16.98 -34.33
C LEU A 128 11.05 17.34 -34.46
N THR A 129 11.35 18.29 -35.34
CA THR A 129 12.71 18.84 -35.52
C THR A 129 12.65 20.36 -35.44
N ASN A 130 13.59 20.96 -34.71
CA ASN A 130 13.74 22.41 -34.68
C ASN A 130 14.57 22.85 -35.88
N GLU A 131 13.99 23.65 -36.76
CA GLU A 131 14.65 24.09 -38.01
C GLU A 131 15.93 24.91 -37.76
N ASN A 132 16.05 25.56 -36.60
CA ASN A 132 17.19 26.44 -36.30
C ASN A 132 18.35 25.70 -35.60
N SER A 133 18.06 24.74 -34.73
CA SER A 133 19.08 24.02 -33.94
C SER A 133 19.34 22.58 -34.42
N ASN A 134 18.53 22.05 -35.32
CA ASN A 134 18.48 20.63 -35.69
C ASN A 134 18.18 19.68 -34.51
N ASP A 135 17.75 20.20 -33.36
CA ASP A 135 17.31 19.37 -32.24
C ASP A 135 16.07 18.57 -32.62
N THR A 136 15.98 17.34 -32.11
CA THR A 136 14.85 16.45 -32.40
C THR A 136 14.18 15.97 -31.12
N LEU A 137 12.84 15.95 -31.16
CA LEU A 137 12.00 15.34 -30.13
C LEU A 137 11.33 14.11 -30.74
N LYS A 138 11.74 12.92 -30.31
CA LYS A 138 11.07 11.67 -30.70
C LYS A 138 9.83 11.47 -29.82
N TYR A 139 8.71 11.08 -30.43
CA TYR A 139 7.46 10.88 -29.72
C TYR A 139 6.96 9.45 -29.92
N PHE A 140 6.86 8.72 -28.81
CA PHE A 140 6.47 7.30 -28.80
C PHE A 140 5.14 7.08 -28.10
N GLN A 141 4.46 6.00 -28.48
CA GLN A 141 3.33 5.45 -27.74
C GLN A 141 3.76 4.14 -27.08
N LEU A 142 3.86 4.14 -25.74
CA LEU A 142 4.21 2.95 -24.97
C LEU A 142 3.38 2.95 -23.70
N GLY A 143 2.51 1.96 -23.51
CA GLY A 143 1.64 1.91 -22.33
C GLY A 143 2.42 1.72 -21.02
N GLY A 144 3.58 1.07 -21.08
CA GLY A 144 4.38 0.70 -19.91
C GLY A 144 3.77 -0.45 -19.11
N ASN A 145 2.72 -1.10 -19.63
CA ASN A 145 1.98 -2.15 -18.94
C ASN A 145 2.56 -3.54 -19.20
N THR A 146 3.44 -3.67 -20.19
CA THR A 146 4.17 -4.89 -20.51
C THR A 146 5.65 -4.73 -20.17
N SER A 147 6.32 -5.84 -19.87
CA SER A 147 7.76 -5.83 -19.55
C SER A 147 8.60 -5.19 -20.66
N SER A 148 8.27 -5.41 -21.93
CA SER A 148 9.00 -4.82 -23.07
C SER A 148 8.83 -3.30 -23.19
N GLU A 149 7.62 -2.79 -22.93
CA GLU A 149 7.38 -1.34 -22.95
C GLU A 149 8.09 -0.67 -21.78
N LEU A 150 8.02 -1.28 -20.60
CA LEU A 150 8.70 -0.77 -19.41
C LEU A 150 10.22 -0.76 -19.61
N ASP A 151 10.77 -1.83 -20.20
CA ASP A 151 12.18 -1.92 -20.58
C ASP A 151 12.60 -0.79 -21.51
N SER A 152 11.76 -0.46 -22.50
CA SER A 152 12.02 0.64 -23.43
C SER A 152 12.04 2.00 -22.72
N ILE A 153 11.14 2.22 -21.76
CA ILE A 153 11.12 3.45 -20.95
C ILE A 153 12.36 3.55 -20.05
N LEU A 154 12.76 2.45 -19.41
CA LEU A 154 13.99 2.37 -18.63
C LEU A 154 15.21 2.66 -19.50
N MET A 155 15.25 2.09 -20.70
CA MET A 155 16.31 2.35 -21.69
C MET A 155 16.38 3.82 -22.11
N PHE A 156 15.26 4.46 -22.43
CA PHE A 156 15.25 5.89 -22.79
C PHE A 156 15.76 6.76 -21.64
N THR A 157 15.33 6.44 -20.42
CA THR A 157 15.76 7.14 -19.21
C THR A 157 17.26 6.94 -18.98
N TYR A 158 17.74 5.70 -19.01
CA TYR A 158 19.15 5.34 -18.86
C TYR A 158 20.04 6.01 -19.92
N ASN A 159 19.59 6.08 -21.17
CA ASN A 159 20.32 6.78 -22.22
C ASN A 159 20.39 8.29 -21.96
N SER A 160 19.34 8.90 -21.40
CA SER A 160 19.41 10.30 -20.97
C SER A 160 20.35 10.47 -19.76
N ILE A 161 20.46 9.50 -18.86
CA ILE A 161 21.45 9.55 -17.76
C ILE A 161 22.88 9.43 -18.30
N THR A 162 23.12 8.57 -19.28
CA THR A 162 24.50 8.24 -19.70
C THR A 162 25.01 9.08 -20.87
N ASN A 163 24.12 9.75 -21.61
CA ASN A 163 24.47 10.58 -22.76
C ASN A 163 24.09 12.05 -22.54
N HIS A 164 25.12 12.92 -22.52
CA HIS A 164 24.96 14.36 -22.32
C HIS A 164 24.34 15.09 -23.52
N GLU A 165 24.40 14.51 -24.73
CA GLU A 165 23.78 15.06 -25.95
C GLU A 165 22.27 14.82 -25.98
N LEU A 166 21.78 13.80 -25.27
CA LEU A 166 20.35 13.52 -25.21
C LEU A 166 19.68 14.38 -24.15
N GLY A 167 18.64 15.10 -24.53
CA GLY A 167 17.75 15.81 -23.62
C GLY A 167 16.95 14.91 -22.67
N PRO A 168 16.17 15.51 -21.74
CA PRO A 168 15.30 14.75 -20.85
C PRO A 168 14.17 14.02 -21.58
N VAL A 169 13.59 13.04 -20.87
CA VAL A 169 12.42 12.27 -21.30
C VAL A 169 11.16 12.83 -20.62
N TYR A 170 10.10 13.09 -21.39
CA TYR A 170 8.78 13.48 -20.86
C TYR A 170 7.76 12.35 -20.97
N LEU A 171 7.37 11.79 -19.83
CA LEU A 171 6.45 10.67 -19.71
C LEU A 171 5.05 11.17 -19.34
N HIS A 172 4.06 10.98 -20.20
CA HIS A 172 2.76 11.58 -19.94
C HIS A 172 1.55 10.69 -20.18
N CYS A 173 0.51 11.00 -19.41
CA CYS A 173 -0.83 10.47 -19.58
C CYS A 173 -1.83 11.61 -19.78
N TRP A 174 -3.13 11.34 -19.69
CA TRP A 174 -4.15 12.38 -19.88
C TRP A 174 -4.08 13.46 -18.79
N ASN A 175 -4.10 13.05 -17.52
CA ASN A 175 -4.12 13.99 -16.39
C ASN A 175 -2.76 14.20 -15.73
N GLY A 176 -1.79 13.35 -16.06
CA GLY A 176 -0.52 13.27 -15.36
C GLY A 176 -0.60 12.62 -13.99
N TRP A 177 -1.61 11.79 -13.69
CA TRP A 177 -1.76 11.15 -12.38
C TRP A 177 -1.28 9.70 -12.38
N HIS A 178 -2.10 8.79 -12.92
CA HIS A 178 -1.95 7.35 -12.68
C HIS A 178 -0.80 6.72 -13.44
N GLN A 179 -0.88 6.68 -14.77
CA GLN A 179 0.10 5.93 -15.57
C GLN A 179 1.48 6.59 -15.58
N SER A 180 1.54 7.92 -15.69
CA SER A 180 2.81 8.62 -15.58
C SER A 180 3.38 8.57 -14.17
N GLY A 181 2.54 8.58 -13.13
CA GLY A 181 2.95 8.30 -11.76
C GLY A 181 3.53 6.89 -11.60
N PHE A 182 2.87 5.87 -12.16
CA PHE A 182 3.33 4.48 -12.08
C PHE A 182 4.75 4.34 -12.62
N VAL A 183 4.96 4.81 -13.84
CA VAL A 183 6.28 4.77 -14.47
C VAL A 183 7.29 5.59 -13.66
N SER A 184 6.88 6.74 -13.11
CA SER A 184 7.76 7.55 -12.25
C SER A 184 8.19 6.80 -10.99
N ALA A 185 7.27 6.08 -10.33
CA ALA A 185 7.57 5.25 -9.17
C ALA A 185 8.57 4.13 -9.52
N VAL A 186 8.41 3.49 -10.68
CA VAL A 186 9.36 2.49 -11.20
C VAL A 186 10.75 3.09 -11.43
N LEU A 187 10.83 4.27 -12.05
CA LEU A 187 12.12 4.94 -12.28
C LEU A 187 12.80 5.35 -10.97
N LEU A 188 12.04 5.80 -9.97
CA LEU A 188 12.56 6.12 -8.65
C LEU A 188 13.08 4.87 -7.91
N LYS A 189 12.40 3.72 -8.04
CA LYS A 189 12.91 2.43 -7.55
C LYS A 189 14.22 2.04 -8.26
N GLN A 190 14.25 2.16 -9.59
CA GLN A 190 15.41 1.78 -10.40
C GLN A 190 16.66 2.64 -10.12
N PHE A 191 16.50 3.97 -10.03
CA PHE A 191 17.64 4.90 -10.08
C PHE A 191 17.89 5.66 -8.78
N CYS A 192 16.92 5.72 -7.85
CA CYS A 192 17.01 6.49 -6.61
C CYS A 192 16.89 5.65 -5.34
N GLY A 193 16.87 4.32 -5.46
CA GLY A 193 16.80 3.42 -4.30
C GLY A 193 15.52 3.55 -3.49
N PHE A 194 14.42 4.03 -4.09
CA PHE A 194 13.14 4.07 -3.40
C PHE A 194 12.73 2.66 -2.99
N SER A 195 12.33 2.52 -1.72
CA SER A 195 11.67 1.29 -1.27
C SER A 195 10.32 1.13 -1.98
N THR A 196 9.80 -0.09 -2.00
CA THR A 196 8.44 -0.35 -2.52
C THR A 196 7.39 0.54 -1.83
N GLU A 197 7.51 0.76 -0.53
CA GLU A 197 6.56 1.58 0.23
C GLU A 197 6.67 3.06 -0.15
N THR A 198 7.89 3.60 -0.18
CA THR A 198 8.16 4.98 -0.60
C THR A 198 7.68 5.24 -2.03
N ALA A 199 7.84 4.27 -2.93
CA ALA A 199 7.37 4.37 -4.31
C ALA A 199 5.84 4.37 -4.43
N LEU A 200 5.14 3.58 -3.61
CA LEU A 200 3.68 3.58 -3.53
C LEU A 200 3.15 4.91 -2.98
N HIS A 201 3.74 5.38 -1.88
CA HIS A 201 3.45 6.66 -1.25
C HIS A 201 3.58 7.82 -2.24
N TYR A 202 4.70 7.85 -2.96
CA TYR A 202 4.93 8.82 -4.02
C TYR A 202 3.84 8.77 -5.09
N TRP A 203 3.50 7.57 -5.57
CA TRP A 203 2.49 7.39 -6.60
C TRP A 203 1.12 7.94 -6.14
N GLU A 204 0.76 7.71 -4.88
CA GLU A 204 -0.50 8.12 -4.28
C GLU A 204 -0.60 9.64 -4.12
N ASP A 205 0.44 10.28 -3.60
CA ASP A 205 0.50 11.74 -3.47
C ASP A 205 0.38 12.41 -4.84
N CYS A 206 1.03 11.80 -5.82
CA CYS A 206 1.03 12.29 -7.18
C CYS A 206 -0.28 12.05 -7.93
N ALA A 207 -1.21 11.25 -7.36
CA ALA A 207 -2.55 11.03 -7.89
C ALA A 207 -3.59 12.04 -7.37
N ASP A 208 -3.20 13.02 -6.55
CA ASP A 208 -4.06 14.09 -6.03
C ASP A 208 -5.42 13.57 -5.49
N ASN A 209 -5.40 12.53 -4.64
CA ASN A 209 -6.55 11.83 -4.05
C ASN A 209 -7.36 10.90 -4.99
N TRP A 210 -6.94 10.71 -6.25
CA TRP A 210 -7.63 9.83 -7.21
C TRP A 210 -7.10 8.39 -7.20
N THR A 211 -7.01 7.73 -6.04
CA THR A 211 -6.34 6.41 -5.92
C THR A 211 -7.28 5.21 -5.92
N ARG A 212 -8.60 5.42 -5.86
CA ARG A 212 -9.61 4.34 -5.78
C ARG A 212 -9.69 3.52 -7.08
N GLY A 213 -9.61 2.19 -6.97
CA GLY A 213 -9.79 1.25 -8.09
C GLY A 213 -8.54 0.98 -8.94
N TYR A 214 -7.34 1.29 -8.44
CA TYR A 214 -6.08 1.18 -9.18
C TYR A 214 -5.13 0.11 -8.60
N ASP A 215 -5.68 -0.99 -8.07
CA ASP A 215 -4.90 -2.07 -7.44
C ASP A 215 -3.87 -2.70 -8.38
N ARG A 216 -4.21 -2.80 -9.67
CA ARG A 216 -3.28 -3.26 -10.71
C ARG A 216 -2.00 -2.41 -10.75
N ILE A 217 -2.10 -1.10 -10.58
CA ILE A 217 -0.93 -0.21 -10.58
C ILE A 217 -0.13 -0.39 -9.30
N ARG A 218 -0.80 -0.46 -8.14
CA ARG A 218 -0.14 -0.74 -6.86
C ARG A 218 0.66 -2.04 -6.91
N ASN A 219 0.06 -3.11 -7.40
CA ASN A 219 0.73 -4.41 -7.53
C ASN A 219 1.90 -4.34 -8.51
N ALA A 220 1.74 -3.66 -9.65
CA ALA A 220 2.85 -3.47 -10.58
C ALA A 220 4.04 -2.70 -9.97
N ILE A 221 3.81 -1.73 -9.07
CA ILE A 221 4.89 -1.03 -8.33
C ILE A 221 5.56 -1.98 -7.34
N ARG A 222 4.78 -2.81 -6.64
CA ARG A 222 5.27 -3.81 -5.68
C ARG A 222 6.14 -4.86 -6.35
N ASP A 223 5.64 -5.41 -7.46
CA ASP A 223 6.27 -6.52 -8.19
C ASP A 223 7.51 -6.11 -8.98
N PHE A 224 7.71 -4.80 -9.21
CA PHE A 224 8.87 -4.32 -9.95
C PHE A 224 10.15 -4.41 -9.10
N GLU A 225 11.17 -5.07 -9.63
CA GLU A 225 12.52 -5.12 -9.08
C GLU A 225 13.51 -4.41 -10.02
N PRO A 226 14.47 -3.61 -9.50
CA PRO A 226 15.46 -2.93 -10.32
C PRO A 226 16.27 -3.89 -11.21
N LEU A 227 16.49 -3.50 -12.46
CA LEU A 227 17.22 -4.28 -13.45
C LEU A 227 18.70 -3.92 -13.44
N GLU A 228 19.58 -4.92 -13.28
CA GLU A 228 21.04 -4.75 -13.20
C GLU A 228 21.63 -4.05 -14.44
N LYS A 229 21.08 -4.33 -15.62
CA LYS A 229 21.54 -3.74 -16.90
C LYS A 229 21.34 -2.22 -17.00
N TYR A 230 20.54 -1.63 -16.11
CA TYR A 230 20.33 -0.18 -16.01
C TYR A 230 20.89 0.39 -14.70
N SER A 231 21.86 -0.28 -14.09
CA SER A 231 22.55 0.23 -12.89
C SER A 231 23.37 1.48 -13.21
N ILE A 232 23.40 2.41 -12.24
CA ILE A 232 24.17 3.65 -12.30
C ILE A 232 25.00 3.79 -11.02
N SER A 233 26.03 4.63 -11.04
CA SER A 233 26.82 4.90 -9.84
C SER A 233 26.02 5.70 -8.80
N GLU A 234 26.35 5.50 -7.53
CA GLU A 234 25.75 6.25 -6.42
C GLU A 234 25.97 7.77 -6.55
N GLU A 235 27.11 8.20 -7.09
CA GLU A 235 27.40 9.61 -7.38
C GLU A 235 26.39 10.22 -8.37
N ILE A 236 26.10 9.52 -9.47
CA ILE A 236 25.11 9.98 -10.45
C ILE A 236 23.71 9.94 -9.83
N SER A 237 23.38 8.89 -9.10
CA SER A 237 22.10 8.76 -8.39
C SER A 237 21.85 9.96 -7.47
N ASN A 238 22.79 10.28 -6.58
CA ASN A 238 22.70 11.42 -5.66
C ASN A 238 22.56 12.76 -6.38
N GLU A 239 23.13 12.89 -7.58
CA GLU A 239 23.01 14.13 -8.35
C GLU A 239 21.64 14.29 -9.03
N ILE A 240 21.05 13.21 -9.55
CA ILE A 240 19.80 13.31 -10.32
C ILE A 240 18.54 13.10 -9.48
N CYS A 241 18.64 12.42 -8.35
CA CYS A 241 17.49 12.05 -7.52
C CYS A 241 16.99 13.24 -6.69
N PRO A 242 15.73 13.69 -6.87
CA PRO A 242 15.15 14.75 -6.06
C PRO A 242 14.83 14.25 -4.64
N CYS A 243 14.63 15.18 -3.70
CA CYS A 243 14.08 14.81 -2.38
C CYS A 243 12.65 14.28 -2.49
N TYR A 244 12.19 13.60 -1.43
CA TYR A 244 10.80 13.24 -1.25
C TYR A 244 10.45 13.39 0.22
N ASP A 245 9.56 14.34 0.52
CA ASP A 245 9.09 14.56 1.88
C ASP A 245 7.84 13.71 2.09
N ASP A 246 8.05 12.45 2.45
CA ASP A 246 6.96 11.55 2.78
C ASP A 246 6.38 11.95 4.16
N GLU A 247 5.29 12.72 4.16
CA GLU A 247 4.60 13.10 5.39
C GLU A 247 4.14 11.87 6.20
N ARG A 248 3.94 10.71 5.54
CA ARG A 248 3.59 9.43 6.18
C ARG A 248 4.79 8.73 6.82
N ALA A 249 6.02 9.07 6.44
CA ALA A 249 7.20 8.46 7.05
C ALA A 249 7.36 8.82 8.54
N ASN A 250 6.82 9.98 8.94
CA ASN A 250 6.74 10.43 10.34
C ASN A 250 5.45 9.97 11.05
N ASP A 251 4.40 9.68 10.30
CA ASP A 251 3.12 9.12 10.77
C ASP A 251 3.05 7.61 10.44
N LYS A 252 4.05 6.85 10.91
CA LYS A 252 4.00 5.38 10.78
C LYS A 252 2.71 4.86 11.41
N ILE A 253 1.92 4.18 10.60
CA ILE A 253 0.86 3.30 11.07
C ILE A 253 1.56 2.07 11.62
N ILE A 254 1.73 2.04 12.94
CA ILE A 254 2.25 0.88 13.65
C ILE A 254 1.08 -0.09 13.81
N VAL A 255 1.04 -1.13 12.98
CA VAL A 255 0.25 -2.32 13.30
C VAL A 255 1.00 -3.04 14.43
N GLN A 256 0.51 -2.92 15.66
CA GLN A 256 1.03 -3.71 16.76
C GLN A 256 0.43 -5.11 16.65
N ASN A 257 1.16 -6.02 15.99
CA ASN A 257 0.84 -7.44 16.01
C ASN A 257 1.72 -8.09 17.08
N ASN A 258 1.12 -8.64 18.13
CA ASN A 258 1.88 -9.16 19.27
C ASN A 258 2.56 -10.52 19.00
N ASN A 259 2.50 -11.08 17.77
CA ASN A 259 3.26 -12.27 17.37
C ASN A 259 3.44 -12.32 15.84
N ASP A 260 4.60 -12.79 15.36
CA ASP A 260 5.00 -12.93 13.94
C ASP A 260 4.21 -14.00 13.15
N GLU A 261 3.15 -14.57 13.72
CA GLU A 261 2.20 -15.41 13.01
C GLU A 261 0.88 -14.65 12.87
N LEU A 262 0.42 -14.50 11.62
CA LEU A 262 -0.85 -13.91 11.20
C LEU A 262 -2.06 -14.68 11.76
N LYS A 263 -2.25 -14.67 13.08
CA LYS A 263 -3.38 -15.26 13.84
C LYS A 263 -3.74 -14.47 15.10
N SER A 264 -3.20 -13.26 15.26
CA SER A 264 -3.68 -12.31 16.26
C SER A 264 -4.82 -11.49 15.65
N LEU A 265 -6.02 -11.58 16.22
CA LEU A 265 -7.17 -10.73 15.82
C LEU A 265 -7.08 -9.31 16.37
N LYS A 266 -6.19 -9.09 17.34
CA LYS A 266 -5.98 -7.78 17.95
C LYS A 266 -5.14 -6.93 17.02
N ILE A 267 -5.84 -6.26 16.10
CA ILE A 267 -5.25 -5.31 15.18
C ILE A 267 -5.68 -3.91 15.59
N THR A 268 -4.72 -3.01 15.65
CA THR A 268 -4.95 -1.58 15.86
C THR A 268 -4.48 -0.82 14.63
N VAL A 269 -5.39 -0.12 13.96
CA VAL A 269 -5.06 0.76 12.82
C VAL A 269 -5.00 2.20 13.30
N LEU A 270 -3.85 2.85 13.19
CA LEU A 270 -3.67 4.24 13.60
C LEU A 270 -4.04 5.22 12.48
N PHE A 271 -4.63 6.36 12.85
CA PHE A 271 -5.06 7.40 11.91
C PHE A 271 -4.33 8.74 12.16
N PRO A 272 -4.01 9.49 11.09
CA PRO A 272 -3.60 10.89 11.19
C PRO A 272 -4.67 11.78 11.86
N SER A 273 -4.28 12.98 12.29
CA SER A 273 -5.20 13.92 12.92
C SER A 273 -6.30 14.36 11.95
N ASN A 274 -7.56 14.36 12.41
CA ASN A 274 -8.75 14.83 11.68
C ASN A 274 -9.03 14.19 10.31
N ILE A 275 -8.38 13.07 9.99
CA ILE A 275 -8.58 12.32 8.75
C ILE A 275 -9.38 11.04 9.04
N SER A 276 -10.35 10.73 8.19
CA SER A 276 -11.16 9.49 8.24
C SER A 276 -10.90 8.53 7.09
N ASP A 277 -10.21 8.99 6.03
CA ASP A 277 -9.95 8.18 4.86
C ASP A 277 -8.88 7.13 5.14
N LEU A 278 -9.06 5.93 4.56
CA LEU A 278 -8.09 4.85 4.70
C LEU A 278 -6.86 5.13 3.84
N PRO A 279 -5.67 5.27 4.44
CA PRO A 279 -4.44 5.35 3.67
C PRO A 279 -4.19 3.99 3.00
N PRO A 280 -3.69 3.95 1.77
CA PRO A 280 -3.45 2.69 1.07
C PRO A 280 -2.44 1.75 1.73
N SER A 281 -1.54 2.26 2.59
CA SER A 281 -0.64 1.42 3.41
C SER A 281 -1.41 0.50 4.38
N VAL A 282 -2.62 0.88 4.79
CA VAL A 282 -3.53 0.05 5.61
C VAL A 282 -4.27 -0.99 4.77
N SER A 283 -4.37 -0.78 3.46
CA SER A 283 -5.20 -1.60 2.58
C SER A 283 -4.68 -3.04 2.50
N THR A 284 -3.36 -3.25 2.39
CA THR A 284 -2.75 -4.59 2.35
C THR A 284 -3.03 -5.39 3.63
N PHE A 285 -2.99 -4.75 4.80
CA PHE A 285 -3.28 -5.41 6.07
C PHE A 285 -4.77 -5.69 6.22
N LEU A 286 -5.64 -4.77 5.81
CA LEU A 286 -7.08 -5.01 5.79
C LEU A 286 -7.46 -6.09 4.77
N ASP A 287 -6.69 -6.30 3.70
CA ASP A 287 -6.89 -7.40 2.75
C ASP A 287 -6.58 -8.75 3.39
N GLU A 288 -5.48 -8.84 4.14
CA GLU A 288 -5.12 -10.04 4.93
C GLU A 288 -6.15 -10.31 6.04
N TYR A 289 -6.57 -9.27 6.76
CA TYR A 289 -7.62 -9.39 7.77
C TYR A 289 -8.96 -9.81 7.15
N ALA A 290 -9.32 -9.25 6.00
CA ALA A 290 -10.50 -9.67 5.25
C ALA A 290 -10.42 -11.13 4.80
N ALA A 291 -9.25 -11.60 4.35
CA ALA A 291 -9.04 -13.00 4.02
C ALA A 291 -9.28 -13.91 5.23
N MET A 292 -8.71 -13.56 6.39
CA MET A 292 -8.93 -14.28 7.63
C MET A 292 -10.41 -14.30 8.04
N LEU A 293 -11.11 -13.17 7.98
CA LEU A 293 -12.55 -13.11 8.32
C LEU A 293 -13.41 -13.96 7.39
N LYS A 294 -13.06 -14.03 6.09
CA LYS A 294 -13.74 -14.89 5.11
C LYS A 294 -13.53 -16.37 5.42
N GLU A 295 -12.31 -16.77 5.79
CA GLU A 295 -12.02 -18.15 6.21
C GLU A 295 -12.71 -18.49 7.53
N ASN A 296 -12.91 -17.50 8.40
CA ASN A 296 -13.54 -17.62 9.71
C ASN A 296 -14.95 -16.98 9.74
N SER A 297 -15.79 -17.36 8.77
CA SER A 297 -17.18 -16.86 8.61
C SER A 297 -18.08 -16.96 9.86
N TYR A 298 -17.67 -17.77 10.84
CA TYR A 298 -18.34 -17.95 12.11
C TYR A 298 -18.00 -16.87 13.15
N LEU A 299 -17.08 -15.95 12.87
CA LEU A 299 -16.76 -14.85 13.78
C LEU A 299 -17.61 -13.62 13.47
N GLY A 300 -18.11 -13.00 14.54
CA GLY A 300 -18.63 -11.63 14.52
C GLY A 300 -17.59 -10.66 15.09
N VAL A 301 -17.37 -9.53 14.42
CA VAL A 301 -16.38 -8.51 14.76
C VAL A 301 -17.00 -7.12 14.77
N GLU A 302 -16.68 -6.34 15.79
CA GLU A 302 -16.98 -4.90 15.88
C GLU A 302 -15.73 -4.10 15.55
N VAL A 303 -15.84 -3.26 14.53
CA VAL A 303 -14.85 -2.23 14.18
C VAL A 303 -15.07 -1.03 15.08
N SER A 304 -14.15 -0.79 16.01
CA SER A 304 -14.26 0.22 17.06
C SER A 304 -13.38 1.41 16.77
N GLY A 305 -13.97 2.58 16.49
CA GLY A 305 -13.23 3.81 16.19
C GLY A 305 -12.98 4.68 17.41
N HIS A 306 -11.78 5.25 17.49
CA HIS A 306 -11.35 6.13 18.58
C HIS A 306 -10.62 7.38 18.05
N THR A 307 -10.68 8.46 18.83
CA THR A 307 -9.93 9.71 18.59
C THR A 307 -9.01 10.01 19.77
N ASP A 308 -8.14 11.01 19.59
CA ASP A 308 -7.52 11.68 20.73
C ASP A 308 -8.49 12.68 21.36
N SER A 309 -8.08 13.28 22.48
CA SER A 309 -8.85 14.27 23.25
C SER A 309 -8.89 15.68 22.65
N LYS A 310 -8.39 15.87 21.42
CA LYS A 310 -8.35 17.21 20.82
C LYS A 310 -9.63 17.46 20.03
N GLY A 311 -10.27 18.59 20.31
CA GLY A 311 -11.51 18.99 19.64
C GLY A 311 -12.71 18.90 20.58
N SER A 312 -13.91 19.01 20.02
CA SER A 312 -15.15 18.78 20.78
C SER A 312 -15.53 17.30 20.79
N LYS A 313 -16.14 16.84 21.89
CA LYS A 313 -16.63 15.47 22.05
C LYS A 313 -17.55 15.04 20.91
N GLU A 314 -18.44 15.93 20.50
CA GLU A 314 -19.38 15.69 19.42
C GLU A 314 -18.67 15.50 18.08
N HIS A 315 -17.64 16.31 17.79
CA HIS A 315 -16.83 16.16 16.59
C HIS A 315 -16.04 14.85 16.60
N ASN A 316 -15.43 14.54 17.74
CA ASN A 316 -14.65 13.32 17.93
C ASN A 316 -15.49 12.05 17.80
N LEU A 317 -16.72 12.06 18.31
CA LEU A 317 -17.66 10.97 18.13
C LEU A 317 -17.97 10.74 16.64
N VAL A 318 -18.37 11.79 15.91
CA VAL A 318 -18.67 11.71 14.47
C VAL A 318 -17.45 11.26 13.67
N LEU A 319 -16.26 11.76 14.00
CA LEU A 319 -15.02 11.37 13.32
C LEU A 319 -14.68 9.89 13.55
N SER A 320 -14.81 9.43 14.79
CA SER A 320 -14.55 8.03 15.12
C SER A 320 -15.52 7.07 14.42
N GLU A 321 -16.79 7.44 14.33
CA GLU A 321 -17.82 6.66 13.66
C GLU A 321 -17.55 6.55 12.17
N LYS A 322 -17.19 7.67 11.51
CA LYS A 322 -16.79 7.66 10.10
C LYS A 322 -15.59 6.78 9.82
N ARG A 323 -14.57 6.78 10.70
CA ARG A 323 -13.40 5.90 10.56
C ARG A 323 -13.79 4.43 10.63
N ALA A 324 -14.60 4.07 11.63
CA ALA A 324 -15.08 2.71 11.83
C ALA A 324 -15.92 2.24 10.65
N GLN A 325 -16.82 3.10 10.16
CA GLN A 325 -17.62 2.82 8.98
C GLN A 325 -16.76 2.62 7.72
N ASN A 326 -15.80 3.50 7.47
CA ASN A 326 -14.91 3.38 6.30
C ASN A 326 -14.10 2.06 6.31
N VAL A 327 -13.62 1.62 7.48
CA VAL A 327 -12.94 0.32 7.64
C VAL A 327 -13.90 -0.84 7.39
N MET A 328 -15.10 -0.80 7.97
CA MET A 328 -16.10 -1.86 7.74
C MET A 328 -16.50 -1.94 6.26
N ASP A 329 -16.76 -0.81 5.61
CA ASP A 329 -17.10 -0.73 4.19
C ASP A 329 -15.97 -1.30 3.32
N TYR A 330 -14.71 -1.06 3.70
CA TYR A 330 -13.56 -1.65 3.05
C TYR A 330 -13.55 -3.18 3.18
N LEU A 331 -13.75 -3.72 4.39
CA LEU A 331 -13.79 -5.17 4.60
C LEU A 331 -14.92 -5.85 3.82
N ILE A 332 -16.09 -5.21 3.75
CA ILE A 332 -17.22 -5.68 2.93
C ILE A 332 -16.84 -5.67 1.45
N LEU A 333 -16.19 -4.60 0.98
CA LEU A 333 -15.69 -4.51 -0.41
C LEU A 333 -14.70 -5.63 -0.74
N GLN A 334 -13.87 -6.05 0.23
CA GLN A 334 -12.96 -7.20 0.10
C GLN A 334 -13.65 -8.57 0.22
N GLY A 335 -14.97 -8.58 0.37
CA GLY A 335 -15.82 -9.77 0.33
C GLY A 335 -16.11 -10.41 1.68
N VAL A 336 -15.84 -9.72 2.80
CA VAL A 336 -16.30 -10.17 4.13
C VAL A 336 -17.82 -10.04 4.19
N ASP A 337 -18.50 -11.05 4.74
CA ASP A 337 -19.96 -11.00 4.87
C ASP A 337 -20.36 -9.90 5.86
N SER A 338 -21.25 -9.00 5.44
CA SER A 338 -21.73 -7.89 6.28
C SER A 338 -22.34 -8.34 7.61
N SER A 339 -22.86 -9.58 7.69
CA SER A 339 -23.42 -10.14 8.92
C SER A 339 -22.36 -10.49 9.97
N GLN A 340 -21.09 -10.60 9.55
CA GLN A 340 -19.95 -10.75 10.46
C GLN A 340 -19.50 -9.42 11.06
N LEU A 341 -19.91 -8.30 10.49
CA LEU A 341 -19.34 -6.99 10.79
C LEU A 341 -20.36 -6.06 11.45
N SER A 342 -19.86 -5.32 12.42
CA SER A 342 -20.53 -4.17 13.02
C SER A 342 -19.49 -3.06 13.21
N PHE A 343 -19.92 -1.82 13.36
CA PHE A 343 -19.02 -0.71 13.63
C PHE A 343 -19.58 0.19 14.72
N LYS A 344 -18.68 0.85 15.47
CA LYS A 344 -19.07 1.85 16.47
C LYS A 344 -17.98 2.90 16.65
N GLY A 345 -18.38 4.16 16.68
CA GLY A 345 -17.52 5.27 17.11
C GLY A 345 -17.60 5.46 18.63
N TYR A 346 -16.44 5.54 19.28
CA TYR A 346 -16.32 5.80 20.72
C TYR A 346 -15.75 7.21 21.02
N GLY A 347 -15.40 7.98 19.99
CA GLY A 347 -14.74 9.27 20.14
C GLY A 347 -13.51 9.17 21.05
N GLU A 348 -13.45 10.05 22.05
CA GLU A 348 -12.39 10.12 23.05
C GLU A 348 -12.75 9.44 24.38
N GLU A 349 -13.82 8.64 24.44
CA GLU A 349 -14.28 8.01 25.69
C GLU A 349 -13.35 6.89 26.18
N LEU A 350 -12.67 6.22 25.25
CA LEU A 350 -11.83 5.04 25.51
C LEU A 350 -10.36 5.30 25.12
N LEU A 351 -9.73 6.26 25.82
CA LEU A 351 -8.30 6.56 25.70
C LEU A 351 -7.45 5.43 26.31
N THR A 352 -6.32 5.11 25.69
CA THR A 352 -5.38 4.08 26.18
C THR A 352 -4.26 4.66 27.05
N ASN A 353 -4.29 5.97 27.30
CA ASN A 353 -3.32 6.69 28.10
C ASN A 353 -3.97 7.89 28.82
N GLU A 354 -3.19 8.62 29.61
CA GLU A 354 -3.67 9.74 30.42
C GLU A 354 -3.91 11.04 29.64
N CYS A 355 -3.86 11.02 28.30
CA CYS A 355 -4.00 12.20 27.44
C CYS A 355 -5.45 12.63 27.25
N LYS A 356 -6.15 12.90 28.35
CA LYS A 356 -7.51 13.46 28.39
C LYS A 356 -7.51 14.98 28.25
N ASP A 357 -8.71 15.57 28.24
CA ASP A 357 -8.92 17.03 28.25
C ASP A 357 -8.04 17.72 29.29
N ASP A 358 -7.46 18.87 28.91
CA ASP A 358 -6.61 19.71 29.74
C ASP A 358 -5.29 19.06 30.25
N VAL A 359 -4.90 17.90 29.71
CA VAL A 359 -3.60 17.27 29.99
C VAL A 359 -2.64 17.50 28.82
N TRP A 360 -1.44 18.04 29.11
CA TRP A 360 -0.40 18.17 28.09
C TRP A 360 0.15 16.79 27.70
N CYS A 361 0.12 16.49 26.40
CA CYS A 361 0.67 15.28 25.83
C CYS A 361 1.43 15.55 24.52
N SER A 362 2.41 14.70 24.24
CA SER A 362 3.14 14.74 22.97
C SER A 362 2.27 14.30 21.78
N LYS A 363 2.69 14.61 20.56
CA LYS A 363 1.98 14.21 19.35
C LYS A 363 1.86 12.68 19.25
N GLU A 364 2.90 11.97 19.65
CA GLU A 364 3.00 10.51 19.65
C GLU A 364 2.03 9.89 20.66
N GLN A 365 1.87 10.49 21.84
CA GLN A 365 0.90 10.01 22.83
C GLN A 365 -0.54 10.18 22.35
N HIS A 366 -0.88 11.31 21.73
CA HIS A 366 -2.19 11.47 21.09
C HIS A 366 -2.40 10.50 19.93
N ALA A 367 -1.35 10.19 19.15
CA ALA A 367 -1.43 9.25 18.02
C ALA A 367 -1.89 7.86 18.44
N LYS A 368 -1.47 7.38 19.62
CA LYS A 368 -1.91 6.07 20.16
C LYS A 368 -3.42 5.98 20.39
N ASN A 369 -4.11 7.10 20.60
CA ASN A 369 -5.55 7.12 20.81
C ASN A 369 -6.35 7.19 19.50
N ARG A 370 -5.78 7.77 18.43
CA ARG A 370 -6.40 7.86 17.11
C ARG A 370 -6.31 6.51 16.40
N ARG A 371 -7.22 5.59 16.75
CA ARG A 371 -7.10 4.20 16.33
C ARG A 371 -8.42 3.55 15.96
N ILE A 372 -8.33 2.43 15.26
CA ILE A 372 -9.41 1.46 15.05
C ILE A 372 -8.98 0.15 15.69
N ASP A 373 -9.81 -0.38 16.58
CA ASP A 373 -9.64 -1.70 17.18
C ASP A 373 -10.68 -2.67 16.59
N PHE A 374 -10.32 -3.94 16.45
CA PHE A 374 -11.25 -5.00 16.04
C PHE A 374 -11.57 -5.89 17.23
N ASN A 375 -12.83 -5.90 17.65
CA ASN A 375 -13.28 -6.63 18.84
C ASN A 375 -14.18 -7.80 18.44
N ILE A 376 -13.86 -9.02 18.87
CA ILE A 376 -14.72 -10.17 18.62
C ILE A 376 -16.00 -10.03 19.45
N THR A 377 -17.14 -10.03 18.77
CA THR A 377 -18.46 -9.89 19.40
C THR A 377 -19.20 -11.20 19.53
N ASN A 378 -18.95 -12.17 18.65
CA ASN A 378 -19.52 -13.50 18.74
C ASN A 378 -18.65 -14.56 18.03
N ILE A 379 -18.84 -15.83 18.42
CA ILE A 379 -18.31 -17.00 17.73
C ILE A 379 -19.50 -17.94 17.45
N SER A 380 -20.08 -17.78 16.28
CA SER A 380 -21.30 -18.46 15.81
C SER A 380 -21.01 -19.79 15.11
N TYR A 381 -20.04 -20.57 15.60
CA TYR A 381 -19.76 -21.91 15.07
C TYR A 381 -20.56 -22.98 15.82
N GLN A 382 -21.30 -23.82 15.07
CA GLN A 382 -22.10 -24.90 15.63
C GLN A 382 -21.43 -26.26 15.40
N ILE A 383 -21.01 -26.90 16.49
CA ILE A 383 -20.52 -28.28 16.46
C ILE A 383 -21.71 -29.22 16.63
N ASN A 384 -22.06 -29.93 15.57
CA ASN A 384 -23.19 -30.87 15.57
C ASN A 384 -22.73 -32.27 15.96
N PHE A 385 -23.41 -32.86 16.94
CA PHE A 385 -23.12 -34.22 17.38
C PHE A 385 -24.15 -35.22 16.86
N ASN A 386 -23.69 -36.46 16.67
CA ASN A 386 -24.62 -37.58 16.47
C ASN A 386 -25.47 -37.81 17.73
N LYS A 387 -26.61 -38.48 17.55
CA LYS A 387 -27.50 -38.87 18.65
C LYS A 387 -26.71 -39.64 19.72
N ASN A 388 -26.90 -39.28 20.99
CA ASN A 388 -26.20 -39.87 22.14
C ASN A 388 -24.65 -39.85 22.07
N SER A 389 -24.07 -38.93 21.29
CA SER A 389 -22.62 -38.82 21.15
C SER A 389 -22.11 -37.45 21.63
N SER A 390 -20.88 -37.47 22.15
CA SER A 390 -20.03 -36.31 22.43
C SER A 390 -18.73 -36.34 21.62
N ILE A 391 -18.63 -37.21 20.61
CA ILE A 391 -17.41 -37.34 19.79
C ILE A 391 -17.31 -36.15 18.85
N ILE A 392 -16.22 -35.39 18.96
CA ILE A 392 -15.88 -34.27 18.07
C ILE A 392 -15.44 -34.83 16.72
N SER A 393 -16.06 -34.38 15.63
CA SER A 393 -15.67 -34.79 14.28
C SER A 393 -14.28 -34.25 13.89
N PRO A 394 -13.54 -34.90 12.97
CA PRO A 394 -12.27 -34.37 12.48
C PRO A 394 -12.38 -32.95 11.89
N LYS A 395 -13.51 -32.64 11.23
CA LYS A 395 -13.78 -31.31 10.67
C LYS A 395 -13.91 -30.27 11.78
N ASP A 396 -14.65 -30.57 12.83
CA ASP A 396 -14.86 -29.63 13.94
C ASP A 396 -13.58 -29.41 14.74
N LYS A 397 -12.68 -30.40 14.80
CA LYS A 397 -11.35 -30.22 15.41
C LYS A 397 -10.51 -29.17 14.70
N LEU A 398 -10.59 -29.07 13.37
CA LEU A 398 -9.87 -28.02 12.63
C LEU A 398 -10.36 -26.64 13.05
N VAL A 399 -11.68 -26.43 13.08
CA VAL A 399 -12.28 -25.16 13.50
C VAL A 399 -12.00 -24.87 14.97
N LEU A 400 -12.00 -25.88 15.85
CA LEU A 400 -11.62 -25.71 17.25
C LEU A 400 -10.16 -25.30 17.42
N ASN A 401 -9.26 -25.76 16.55
CA ASN A 401 -7.87 -25.31 16.56
C ASN A 401 -7.76 -23.84 16.12
N ASP A 402 -8.59 -23.40 15.18
CA ASP A 402 -8.67 -21.98 14.80
C ASP A 402 -9.21 -21.15 15.97
N ILE A 403 -10.33 -21.56 16.58
CA ILE A 403 -10.89 -20.93 17.79
C ILE A 403 -9.85 -20.88 18.92
N LEU A 404 -9.09 -21.96 19.16
CA LEU A 404 -8.03 -21.98 20.16
C LEU A 404 -7.01 -20.86 19.95
N LEU A 405 -6.57 -20.65 18.71
CA LEU A 405 -5.59 -19.61 18.37
C LEU A 405 -6.17 -18.21 18.58
N ILE A 406 -7.43 -18.03 18.22
CA ILE A 406 -8.20 -16.81 18.48
C ILE A 406 -8.23 -16.50 19.98
N LEU A 407 -8.63 -17.47 20.80
CA LEU A 407 -8.78 -17.27 22.25
C LEU A 407 -7.45 -17.01 22.94
N ASN A 408 -6.36 -17.66 22.49
CA ASN A 408 -5.02 -17.38 23.00
C ASN A 408 -4.51 -15.98 22.64
N SER A 409 -5.04 -15.34 21.59
CA SER A 409 -4.66 -13.98 21.19
C SER A 409 -5.39 -12.88 21.97
N GLU A 410 -6.44 -13.23 22.70
CA GLU A 410 -7.34 -12.28 23.36
C GLU A 410 -7.15 -12.28 24.88
N GLU A 411 -6.43 -11.28 25.40
CA GLU A 411 -6.22 -11.10 26.82
C GLU A 411 -7.54 -10.75 27.52
N ASN A 412 -7.99 -11.61 28.44
CA ASN A 412 -9.18 -11.44 29.31
C ASN A 412 -10.56 -11.67 28.66
N MET A 413 -10.62 -12.32 27.49
CA MET A 413 -11.92 -12.72 26.94
C MET A 413 -12.57 -13.80 27.80
N LYS A 414 -13.77 -13.54 28.31
CA LYS A 414 -14.56 -14.51 29.08
C LYS A 414 -15.52 -15.24 28.15
N ILE A 415 -15.48 -16.57 28.18
CA ILE A 415 -16.32 -17.40 27.32
C ILE A 415 -17.01 -18.49 28.11
N GLU A 416 -18.29 -18.67 27.80
CA GLU A 416 -19.06 -19.84 28.21
C GLU A 416 -19.32 -20.75 27.01
N ILE A 417 -19.00 -22.03 27.16
CA ILE A 417 -19.27 -23.07 26.17
C ILE A 417 -20.62 -23.73 26.53
N GLY A 418 -21.66 -23.40 25.76
CA GLY A 418 -23.01 -23.90 25.95
C GLY A 418 -23.27 -25.18 25.14
N GLY A 419 -23.58 -26.29 25.81
CA GLY A 419 -24.01 -27.53 25.16
C GLY A 419 -25.52 -27.63 25.10
N HIS A 420 -26.04 -28.11 23.97
CA HIS A 420 -27.47 -28.28 23.73
C HIS A 420 -27.81 -29.71 23.29
N ALA A 421 -29.06 -30.10 23.53
CA ALA A 421 -29.66 -31.35 23.07
C ALA A 421 -30.98 -31.08 22.35
N ASP A 422 -31.32 -31.93 21.39
CA ASP A 422 -32.64 -31.93 20.76
C ASP A 422 -33.66 -32.65 21.67
N LYS A 423 -34.94 -32.27 21.59
CA LYS A 423 -36.01 -32.96 22.33
C LYS A 423 -36.23 -34.43 21.90
N GLY A 424 -35.66 -34.86 20.77
CA GLY A 424 -35.82 -36.21 20.23
C GLY A 424 -34.88 -37.27 20.81
N THR A 425 -33.93 -36.89 21.68
CA THR A 425 -32.88 -37.80 22.16
C THR A 425 -33.25 -38.58 23.42
N GLY A 426 -34.03 -38.02 24.34
CA GLY A 426 -34.50 -38.70 25.55
C GLY A 426 -35.32 -37.81 26.48
N ASN A 427 -35.45 -38.25 27.74
CA ASN A 427 -36.06 -37.44 28.80
C ASN A 427 -35.14 -36.29 29.23
N ASP A 428 -35.66 -35.35 30.02
CA ASP A 428 -34.93 -34.15 30.44
C ASP A 428 -33.61 -34.49 31.13
N PHE A 429 -33.58 -35.53 31.97
CA PHE A 429 -32.36 -36.01 32.63
C PHE A 429 -31.28 -36.43 31.63
N LEU A 430 -31.66 -37.18 30.59
CA LEU A 430 -30.72 -37.64 29.57
C LEU A 430 -30.22 -36.48 28.70
N ASN A 431 -31.09 -35.54 28.36
CA ASN A 431 -30.76 -34.34 27.59
C ASN A 431 -29.82 -33.41 28.37
N ASP A 432 -30.10 -33.18 29.65
CA ASP A 432 -29.24 -32.38 30.55
C ASP A 432 -27.84 -33.02 30.63
N ASN A 433 -27.74 -34.34 30.83
CA ASN A 433 -26.47 -35.04 30.90
C ASN A 433 -25.67 -34.99 29.58
N ILE A 434 -26.29 -35.32 28.44
CA ILE A 434 -25.57 -35.36 27.14
C ILE A 434 -25.13 -33.96 26.70
N SER A 435 -25.93 -32.92 26.97
CA SER A 435 -25.56 -31.54 26.67
C SER A 435 -24.35 -31.09 27.48
N THR A 436 -24.27 -31.49 28.76
CA THR A 436 -23.14 -31.21 29.65
C THR A 436 -21.88 -31.91 29.17
N LEU A 437 -21.98 -33.20 28.84
CA LEU A 437 -20.85 -33.99 28.31
C LEU A 437 -20.29 -33.41 27.01
N ARG A 438 -21.13 -32.85 26.13
CA ARG A 438 -20.68 -32.17 24.91
C ARG A 438 -19.90 -30.91 25.23
N ALA A 439 -20.43 -30.06 26.11
CA ALA A 439 -19.79 -28.82 26.54
C ALA A 439 -18.45 -29.08 27.21
N GLU A 440 -18.43 -30.05 28.14
CA GLU A 440 -17.22 -30.52 28.82
C GLU A 440 -16.20 -31.09 27.82
N ARG A 441 -16.64 -31.81 26.79
CA ARG A 441 -15.73 -32.37 25.79
C ARG A 441 -15.01 -31.30 24.98
N ILE A 442 -15.70 -30.22 24.62
CA ILE A 442 -15.09 -29.06 23.96
C ILE A 442 -14.14 -28.33 24.91
N TYR A 443 -14.57 -28.09 26.14
CA TYR A 443 -13.74 -27.48 27.19
C TYR A 443 -12.42 -28.23 27.40
N ASN A 444 -12.50 -29.56 27.55
CA ASN A 444 -11.32 -30.41 27.73
C ASN A 444 -10.45 -30.45 26.47
N TYR A 445 -11.04 -30.45 25.27
CA TYR A 445 -10.27 -30.36 24.03
C TYR A 445 -9.42 -29.08 23.98
N LEU A 446 -10.01 -27.91 24.29
CA LEU A 446 -9.26 -26.64 24.30
C LEU A 446 -8.16 -26.64 25.37
N LYS A 447 -8.47 -27.14 26.58
CA LYS A 447 -7.50 -27.29 27.68
C LYS A 447 -6.33 -28.20 27.32
N GLU A 448 -6.61 -29.37 26.73
CA GLU A 448 -5.60 -30.35 26.32
C GLU A 448 -4.67 -29.79 25.23
N ASN A 449 -5.16 -28.84 24.42
CA ASN A 449 -4.38 -28.17 23.38
C ASN A 449 -3.77 -26.83 23.86
N GLY A 450 -3.79 -26.54 25.16
CA GLY A 450 -2.99 -25.47 25.76
C GLY A 450 -3.69 -24.13 25.95
N LEU A 451 -5.03 -24.05 25.87
CA LEU A 451 -5.76 -22.83 26.23
C LEU A 451 -5.68 -22.56 27.74
N ASP A 452 -5.44 -21.31 28.14
CA ASP A 452 -5.66 -20.87 29.52
C ASP A 452 -7.16 -20.85 29.84
N MET A 453 -7.58 -21.70 30.77
CA MET A 453 -8.98 -21.89 31.12
C MET A 453 -9.48 -20.91 32.20
N THR A 454 -8.65 -19.98 32.67
CA THR A 454 -9.00 -19.04 33.77
C THR A 454 -10.30 -18.27 33.49
N ASN A 455 -10.55 -17.90 32.23
CA ASN A 455 -11.73 -17.14 31.79
C ASN A 455 -12.73 -17.98 30.97
N ILE A 456 -12.60 -19.30 30.99
CA ILE A 456 -13.44 -20.21 30.20
C ILE A 456 -14.31 -21.04 31.13
N SER A 457 -15.60 -21.14 30.84
CA SER A 457 -16.56 -21.99 31.55
C SER A 457 -17.35 -22.83 30.55
N PHE A 458 -18.09 -23.84 31.04
CA PHE A 458 -18.99 -24.63 30.22
C PHE A 458 -20.28 -24.97 30.97
N VAL A 459 -21.39 -25.07 30.24
CA VAL A 459 -22.73 -25.34 30.79
C VAL A 459 -23.52 -26.24 29.85
N GLY A 460 -24.24 -27.23 30.37
CA GLY A 460 -25.23 -28.01 29.62
C GLY A 460 -26.64 -27.42 29.78
N TYR A 461 -27.26 -27.02 28.67
CA TYR A 461 -28.60 -26.42 28.64
C TYR A 461 -29.73 -27.44 28.41
N GLY A 462 -29.39 -28.71 28.21
CA GLY A 462 -30.35 -29.75 27.86
C GLY A 462 -31.12 -29.41 26.59
N SER A 463 -32.42 -29.75 26.57
CA SER A 463 -33.35 -29.44 25.48
C SER A 463 -34.22 -28.20 25.76
N ARG A 464 -33.80 -27.35 26.70
CA ARG A 464 -34.57 -26.20 27.20
C ARG A 464 -34.53 -24.99 26.25
N ILE A 465 -33.48 -24.90 25.43
CA ILE A 465 -33.21 -23.77 24.51
C ILE A 465 -33.14 -24.30 23.06
N GLU A 466 -34.31 -24.61 22.49
CA GLU A 466 -34.44 -25.03 21.10
C GLU A 466 -34.35 -23.81 20.16
N LYS A 467 -33.49 -23.89 19.15
CA LYS A 467 -33.32 -22.87 18.12
C LYS A 467 -33.94 -23.31 16.79
N TYR A 468 -33.75 -24.58 16.44
CA TYR A 468 -34.16 -25.13 15.14
C TYR A 468 -35.32 -26.12 15.24
N LYS A 469 -35.56 -26.69 16.43
CA LYS A 469 -36.57 -27.74 16.68
C LYS A 469 -36.30 -29.01 15.86
N ASP A 470 -35.03 -29.28 15.58
CA ASP A 470 -34.57 -30.46 14.87
C ASP A 470 -33.17 -30.88 15.36
N GLU A 471 -32.52 -31.76 14.61
CA GLU A 471 -31.20 -32.28 14.98
C GLU A 471 -30.08 -31.25 15.11
N ARG A 472 -30.24 -30.06 14.53
CA ARG A 472 -29.28 -28.96 14.66
C ARG A 472 -29.26 -28.38 16.07
N ASP A 473 -30.22 -28.74 16.94
CA ASP A 473 -30.16 -28.41 18.36
C ASP A 473 -29.21 -29.32 19.16
N ARG A 474 -28.61 -30.35 18.54
CA ARG A 474 -27.48 -31.11 19.11
C ARG A 474 -26.16 -30.37 18.92
N ARG A 475 -26.10 -29.14 19.42
CA ARG A 475 -25.05 -28.16 19.10
C ARG A 475 -24.22 -27.72 20.31
N ILE A 476 -23.10 -27.08 20.02
CA ILE A 476 -22.33 -26.24 20.94
C ILE A 476 -22.44 -24.80 20.48
N GLU A 477 -22.53 -23.88 21.42
CA GLU A 477 -22.47 -22.44 21.18
C GLU A 477 -21.40 -21.81 22.08
N PHE A 478 -20.60 -20.90 21.53
CA PHE A 478 -19.63 -20.12 22.29
C PHE A 478 -20.25 -18.76 22.60
N LYS A 479 -20.38 -18.44 23.88
CA LYS A 479 -20.95 -17.18 24.34
C LYS A 479 -19.87 -16.32 24.97
N ILE A 480 -19.59 -15.18 24.36
CA ILE A 480 -18.70 -14.17 24.93
C ILE A 480 -19.45 -13.45 26.06
N LEU A 481 -18.88 -13.47 27.25
CA LEU A 481 -19.40 -12.77 28.43
C LEU A 481 -18.73 -11.40 28.50
N ARG A 482 -19.50 -10.33 28.30
CA ARG A 482 -18.97 -8.97 28.46
C ARG A 482 -18.73 -8.71 29.95
N ASN A 483 -17.60 -8.07 30.27
CA ASN A 483 -17.39 -7.53 31.61
C ASN A 483 -18.40 -6.40 31.82
N GLU A 484 -19.38 -6.62 32.70
CA GLU A 484 -20.22 -5.55 33.24
C GLU A 484 -19.42 -4.59 34.12
#